data_AF-A0A2N1V2X9-F1
#
_entry.id   AF-A0A2N1V2X9-F1
#
_cell.length_a   1.000
_cell.length_b   1.000
_cell.length_c   1.000
_cell.angle_alpha   90.00
_cell.angle_beta   90.00
_cell.angle_gamma   90.00
#
_symmetry.space_group_name_H-M   'P 1'
#
loop_
_entity.id
_entity.type
_entity.pdbx_description
1 polymer ?
#
loop_
_entity_poly.entity_id
_entity_poly.type
_entity_poly.pdbx_seq_one_letter_code
_entity_poly.pdbx_strand_id
1 'polypeptide(L)' 'MEIELKVLNIDPELVREKLIAIDCEFHGREFQQNFMYDYPDRRLYDQQDGSYIRLRRRF' A
#
# COMPACT_ATOMS: atom_id res chain seq x y z
N MET A 1 1.64 5.87 15.28
CA MET A 1 1.72 6.87 14.19
C MET A 1 2.54 6.24 13.09
N GLU A 2 1.98 6.12 11.89
CA GLU A 2 2.64 5.55 10.71
C GLU A 2 2.81 6.66 9.69
N ILE A 3 3.97 6.73 9.05
CA ILE A 3 4.26 7.68 7.96
C ILE A 3 4.67 6.86 6.76
N GLU A 4 3.89 6.96 5.69
CA GLU A 4 4.14 6.30 4.41
C GLU A 4 4.27 7.36 3.30
N LEU A 5 5.24 7.17 2.40
CA LEU A 5 5.43 8.00 1.21
C LEU A 5 5.18 7.16 -0.04
N LYS A 6 4.17 7.55 -0.82
CA LYS A 6 3.84 6.89 -2.09
C LYS A 6 4.44 7.66 -3.26
N VAL A 7 5.33 7.00 -4.01
CA VAL A 7 5.93 7.55 -5.23
C VAL A 7 5.26 6.94 -6.46
N LEU A 8 4.88 7.79 -7.41
CA LEU A 8 4.25 7.38 -8.68
C LEU A 8 5.25 7.51 -9.83
N ASN A 9 4.98 6.84 -10.96
CA ASN A 9 5.79 6.88 -12.19
C ASN A 9 7.24 6.44 -11.98
N ILE A 10 7.43 5.32 -11.30
CA ILE A 10 8.75 4.72 -11.07
C ILE A 10 9.11 3.70 -12.16
N ASP A 11 10.41 3.53 -12.39
CA ASP A 11 10.96 2.36 -13.10
C ASP A 11 11.23 1.24 -12.07
N PRO A 12 10.48 0.13 -12.09
CA PRO A 12 10.63 -0.93 -11.10
C PRO A 12 11.99 -1.63 -11.11
N GLU A 13 12.65 -1.70 -12.27
CA GLU A 13 13.94 -2.39 -12.39
C GLU A 13 15.06 -1.51 -11.86
N LEU A 14 15.07 -0.21 -12.23
CA LEU A 14 16.01 0.76 -11.66
C LEU A 14 15.87 0.87 -10.13
N VAL A 15 14.63 0.84 -9.61
CA VAL A 15 14.38 0.86 -8.16
C VAL A 15 14.93 -0.40 -7.50
N ARG A 16 14.73 -1.57 -8.11
CA ARG A 16 15.29 -2.82 -7.58
C ARG A 16 16.82 -2.78 -7.52
N GLU A 17 17.47 -2.33 -8.58
CA GLU A 17 18.94 -2.18 -8.63
C GLU A 17 19.44 -1.27 -7.50
N LYS A 18 18.79 -0.12 -7.30
CA LYS A 18 19.15 0.82 -6.24
C LYS A 18 18.93 0.25 -4.84
N LEU A 19 17.86 -0.52 -4.62
CA LEU A 19 17.60 -1.18 -3.34
C LEU A 19 18.64 -2.27 -3.04
N ILE A 20 19.04 -3.05 -4.05
CA ILE A 20 20.11 -4.05 -3.91
C ILE A 20 21.45 -3.37 -3.57
N ALA A 21 21.75 -2.23 -4.21
CA ALA A 21 22.99 -1.49 -3.98
C ALA A 21 23.13 -0.91 -2.56
N ILE A 22 22.04 -0.84 -1.79
CA ILE A 22 22.03 -0.42 -0.38
C ILE A 22 21.76 -1.58 0.59
N ASP A 23 22.03 -2.81 0.16
CA ASP A 23 21.90 -4.04 0.95
C ASP A 23 20.47 -4.30 1.48
N CYS A 24 19.43 -3.87 0.75
CA CYS A 24 18.06 -4.25 1.11
C CYS A 24 17.80 -5.74 0.84
N GLU A 25 17.11 -6.39 1.78
CA GLU A 25 16.68 -7.78 1.63
C GLU A 25 15.40 -7.89 0.81
N PHE A 26 15.42 -8.78 -0.18
CA PHE A 26 14.24 -9.12 -0.96
C PHE A 26 13.47 -10.28 -0.32
N HIS A 27 12.36 -9.98 0.34
CA HIS A 27 11.52 -10.99 1.01
C HIS A 27 10.52 -11.70 0.08
N GLY A 28 10.44 -11.32 -1.20
CA GLY A 28 9.53 -11.94 -2.18
C GLY A 28 8.50 -10.98 -2.76
N ARG A 29 7.63 -11.52 -3.62
CA ARG A 29 6.46 -10.82 -4.15
C ARG A 29 5.21 -11.41 -3.50
N GLU A 30 4.36 -10.54 -2.97
CA GLU A 30 3.12 -10.94 -2.32
C GLU A 30 1.92 -10.52 -3.17
N PHE A 31 0.99 -11.44 -3.39
CA PHE A 31 -0.33 -11.10 -3.90
C PHE A 31 -1.24 -10.76 -2.72
N GLN A 32 -1.62 -9.49 -2.61
CA GLN A 32 -2.52 -9.01 -1.56
C GLN A 32 -3.89 -8.65 -2.15
N GLN A 33 -4.95 -9.18 -1.53
CA GLN A 33 -6.32 -8.76 -1.82
C GLN A 33 -6.87 -7.92 -0.65
N ASN A 34 -7.39 -6.74 -0.98
CA ASN A 34 -7.91 -5.79 0.00
C ASN A 34 -9.42 -5.61 -0.20
N PHE A 35 -10.21 -5.94 0.81
CA PHE A 35 -11.64 -5.69 0.86
C PHE A 35 -11.90 -4.43 1.67
N MET A 36 -12.46 -3.41 1.03
CA MET A 36 -12.72 -2.10 1.61
C MET A 36 -14.17 -2.03 2.08
N TYR A 37 -14.38 -1.52 3.29
CA TYR A 37 -15.70 -1.38 3.91
C TYR A 37 -15.91 0.06 4.31
N ASP A 38 -17.12 0.54 4.00
CA ASP A 38 -17.64 1.83 4.41
C ASP A 38 -19.16 1.68 4.61
N TYR A 39 -19.79 2.71 5.16
CA TYR A 39 -21.23 2.83 5.22
C TYR A 39 -21.79 3.05 3.80
N PRO A 40 -23.08 2.75 3.56
CA PRO A 40 -23.70 2.97 2.25
C PRO A 40 -23.60 4.42 1.74
N ASP A 41 -23.54 5.38 2.66
CA ASP A 41 -23.38 6.82 2.41
C ASP A 41 -21.92 7.28 2.34
N ARG A 42 -20.96 6.36 2.41
CA ARG A 42 -19.51 6.62 2.34
C ARG A 42 -18.98 7.59 3.41
N ARG A 43 -19.65 7.65 4.57
CA ARG A 43 -19.30 8.64 5.59
C ARG A 43 -17.86 8.56 6.09
N LEU A 44 -17.22 7.38 6.09
CA LEU A 44 -15.82 7.28 6.53
C LEU A 44 -14.91 8.02 5.55
N TYR A 45 -15.11 7.82 4.26
CA TYR A 45 -14.31 8.48 3.24
C TYR A 45 -14.60 9.98 3.17
N ASP A 46 -15.87 10.37 3.07
CA ASP A 46 -16.24 11.76 2.77
C ASP A 46 -16.19 12.68 4.00
N GLN A 47 -16.44 12.14 5.21
CA GLN A 47 -16.58 12.94 6.44
C GLN A 47 -15.47 12.67 7.46
N GLN A 48 -14.67 11.61 7.30
CA GLN A 48 -13.57 11.26 8.20
C GLN A 48 -12.22 11.21 7.48
N ASP A 49 -11.93 12.25 6.69
CA ASP A 49 -10.60 12.47 6.09
C ASP A 49 -10.10 11.28 5.24
N GLY A 50 -10.98 10.72 4.41
CA GLY A 50 -10.63 9.58 3.56
C GLY A 50 -10.41 8.27 4.33
N SER A 51 -10.88 8.17 5.58
CA SER A 51 -10.77 6.97 6.38
C SER A 51 -11.50 5.78 5.75
N TYR A 52 -11.01 4.58 6.04
CA TYR A 52 -11.62 3.35 5.57
C TYR A 52 -11.33 2.18 6.51
N ILE A 53 -12.21 1.19 6.49
CA ILE A 53 -11.95 -0.11 7.13
C ILE A 53 -11.54 -1.09 6.03
N ARG A 54 -10.50 -1.89 6.27
CA ARG A 54 -9.99 -2.84 5.29
C ARG A 54 -9.70 -4.20 5.92
N LEU A 55 -10.20 -5.25 5.28
CA LEU A 55 -9.74 -6.63 5.51
C LEU A 55 -8.70 -6.99 4.44
N ARG A 56 -7.50 -7.38 4.86
CA ARG A 56 -6.39 -7.77 3.97
C ARG A 56 -6.19 -9.28 4.01
N ARG A 57 -6.26 -9.93 2.84
CA ARG A 57 -5.95 -11.36 2.66
C ARG A 57 -4.62 -11.52 1.92
N ARG A 58 -3.77 -12.42 2.44
CA ARG A 58 -2.45 -12.79 1.92
C ARG A 58 -2.52 -14.21 1.35
N PHE A 59 -1.84 -14.47 0.23
CA PHE A 59 -1.76 -15.78 -0.44
C PHE A 59 -0.32 -16.22 -0.60
#